data_AF-A0A672SKA8-F1
#
_entry.id   AF-A0A672SKA8-F1
#
_cell.length_a   1.000
_cell.length_b   1.000
_cell.length_c   1.000
_cell.angle_alpha   90.00
_cell.angle_beta   90.00
_cell.angle_gamma   90.00
#
_symmetry.space_group_name_H-M   'P 1'
#
loop_
_entity.id
_entity.type
_entity.pdbx_description
1 polymer ?
#
loop_
_entity_poly.entity_id
_entity_poly.type
_entity_poly.pdbx_seq_one_letter_code
_entity_poly.pdbx_strand_id
1 'polypeptide(L)'
;NTIYNDFSIELFPANKQNVEHFSTYFTEAGLKELSDFLRTQQSLGTRKELQKELQERLSQQCPIREIVVYVKEEMKKNDLQEQAVIGLLWSCLMNAVEWNKKEELVTEQALKHLKHYAPLLAVFSTQGQSELVLLLKIQEYCYDNIHFMKSFSKIVVLFYKADVLSEEAILKWYKDAHAAKGKSVFLEQMKKFVEWLHNAEEESESEGEDD
;
A
#
# COMPACT_ATOMS: atom_id res chain seq x y z
N ASN A 1 1.85 -20.86 18.66
CA ASN A 1 1.28 -21.16 17.33
C ASN A 1 2.31 -21.35 16.21
N THR A 2 3.61 -21.16 16.44
CA THR A 2 4.66 -21.47 15.44
C THR A 2 5.05 -22.96 15.38
N ILE A 3 4.76 -23.71 16.45
CA ILE A 3 5.25 -25.10 16.64
C ILE A 3 4.48 -26.14 15.78
N TYR A 4 3.30 -25.82 15.28
CA TYR A 4 2.48 -26.80 14.53
C TYR A 4 2.79 -26.88 13.03
N ASN A 5 3.46 -25.88 12.44
CA ASN A 5 3.69 -25.83 10.98
C ASN A 5 4.98 -26.51 10.52
N ASP A 6 6.05 -26.48 11.33
CA ASP A 6 7.29 -27.21 11.00
C ASP A 6 7.02 -28.72 10.92
N PHE A 7 6.16 -29.23 11.80
CA PHE A 7 5.81 -30.65 11.85
C PHE A 7 5.17 -31.20 10.58
N SER A 8 4.50 -30.40 9.73
CA SER A 8 3.78 -30.94 8.56
C SER A 8 4.67 -31.11 7.33
N ILE A 9 5.65 -30.22 7.13
CA ILE A 9 6.60 -30.32 6.02
C ILE A 9 7.70 -31.32 6.37
N GLU A 10 8.08 -31.42 7.66
CA GLU A 10 9.07 -32.39 8.16
C GLU A 10 8.65 -33.87 7.99
N LEU A 11 7.35 -34.15 7.78
CA LEU A 11 6.85 -35.49 7.48
C LEU A 11 7.23 -35.97 6.07
N PHE A 12 7.66 -35.07 5.19
CA PHE A 12 8.18 -35.42 3.87
C PHE A 12 9.68 -35.72 3.96
N PRO A 13 10.22 -36.64 3.13
CA PRO A 13 11.66 -36.88 3.07
C PRO A 13 12.40 -35.58 2.69
N ALA A 14 13.62 -35.41 3.19
CA ALA A 14 14.38 -34.15 3.16
C ALA A 14 14.47 -33.49 1.76
N ASN A 15 14.45 -34.28 0.70
CA ASN A 15 14.47 -33.83 -0.69
C ASN A 15 13.12 -33.28 -1.22
N LYS A 16 12.07 -33.31 -0.40
CA LYS A 16 10.68 -32.96 -0.73
C LYS A 16 10.04 -32.03 0.31
N GLN A 17 10.82 -31.53 1.26
CA GLN A 17 10.40 -30.60 2.31
C GLN A 17 10.27 -29.16 1.76
N ASN A 18 9.42 -28.95 0.77
CA ASN A 18 9.10 -27.62 0.28
C ASN A 18 7.59 -27.44 0.07
N VAL A 19 7.15 -26.18 0.11
CA VAL A 19 5.73 -25.81 0.11
C VAL A 19 5.05 -26.12 -1.23
N GLU A 20 5.81 -26.15 -2.32
CA GLU A 20 5.31 -26.48 -3.65
C GLU A 20 4.98 -27.98 -3.77
N HIS A 21 5.85 -28.83 -3.25
CA HIS A 21 5.62 -30.28 -3.18
C HIS A 21 4.50 -30.62 -2.20
N PHE A 22 4.48 -29.97 -1.03
CA PHE A 22 3.39 -30.09 -0.07
C PHE A 22 2.06 -29.70 -0.73
N SER A 23 2.01 -28.54 -1.40
CA SER A 23 0.80 -28.05 -2.05
C SER A 23 0.30 -28.98 -3.15
N THR A 24 1.21 -29.49 -3.98
CA THR A 24 0.88 -30.42 -5.06
C THR A 24 0.34 -31.72 -4.48
N TYR A 25 1.05 -32.32 -3.52
CA TYR A 25 0.67 -33.58 -2.89
C TYR A 25 -0.71 -33.52 -2.21
N PHE A 26 -0.96 -32.48 -1.40
CA PHE A 26 -2.24 -32.35 -0.70
C PHE A 26 -3.37 -31.91 -1.63
N THR A 27 -3.10 -31.17 -2.70
CA THR A 27 -4.12 -30.83 -3.71
C THR A 27 -4.53 -32.07 -4.52
N GLU A 28 -3.56 -32.89 -4.94
CA GLU A 28 -3.81 -34.16 -5.64
C GLU A 28 -4.52 -35.18 -4.74
N ALA A 29 -4.27 -35.16 -3.43
CA ALA A 29 -4.97 -35.98 -2.44
C ALA A 29 -6.37 -35.45 -2.06
N GLY A 30 -6.87 -34.39 -2.71
CA GLY A 30 -8.20 -33.81 -2.43
C GLY A 30 -8.27 -32.92 -1.19
N LEU A 31 -7.13 -32.60 -0.57
CA LEU A 31 -6.98 -31.78 0.64
C LEU A 31 -6.48 -30.36 0.31
N LYS A 32 -7.08 -29.73 -0.71
CA LYS A 32 -6.71 -28.39 -1.18
C LYS A 32 -6.79 -27.34 -0.06
N GLU A 33 -7.76 -27.44 0.85
CA GLU A 33 -7.90 -26.52 1.99
C GLU A 33 -6.67 -26.47 2.89
N LEU A 34 -5.96 -27.59 3.07
CA LEU A 34 -4.73 -27.63 3.86
C LEU A 34 -3.56 -26.96 3.12
N SER A 35 -3.47 -27.15 1.79
CA SER A 35 -2.49 -26.43 0.95
C SER A 35 -2.75 -24.91 0.97
N ASP A 36 -4.00 -24.50 0.80
CA ASP A 36 -4.41 -23.09 0.83
C ASP A 36 -4.16 -22.47 2.22
N PHE A 37 -4.45 -23.22 3.29
CA PHE A 37 -4.18 -22.79 4.65
C PHE A 37 -2.68 -22.57 4.91
N LEU A 38 -1.82 -23.51 4.52
CA LEU A 38 -0.37 -23.38 4.73
C LEU A 38 0.24 -22.25 3.92
N ARG A 39 -0.18 -22.08 2.65
CA ARG A 39 0.22 -20.94 1.82
C ARG A 39 -0.20 -19.61 2.43
N THR A 40 -1.41 -19.56 2.99
CA THR A 40 -1.92 -18.38 3.71
C THR A 40 -1.09 -18.11 4.96
N GLN A 41 -0.78 -19.13 5.76
CA GLN A 41 0.04 -18.98 6.97
C GLN A 41 1.48 -18.51 6.65
N GLN A 42 2.11 -19.07 5.62
CA GLN A 42 3.45 -18.65 5.20
C GLN A 42 3.45 -17.19 4.73
N SER A 43 2.48 -16.79 3.89
CA SER A 43 2.35 -15.40 3.44
C SER A 43 2.11 -14.43 4.61
N LEU A 44 1.32 -14.84 5.61
CA LEU A 44 1.11 -14.05 6.83
C LEU A 44 2.40 -13.92 7.66
N GLY A 45 3.18 -14.99 7.79
CA GLY A 45 4.47 -14.97 8.47
C GLY A 45 5.46 -14.03 7.80
N THR A 46 5.64 -14.17 6.49
CA THR A 46 6.51 -13.29 5.68
C THR A 46 6.09 -11.83 5.79
N ARG A 47 4.79 -11.52 5.68
CA ARG A 47 4.30 -10.14 5.81
C ARG A 47 4.59 -9.54 7.18
N LYS A 48 4.42 -10.32 8.26
CA LYS A 48 4.72 -9.85 9.62
C LYS A 48 6.20 -9.57 9.82
N GLU A 49 7.07 -10.44 9.30
CA GLU A 49 8.51 -10.24 9.41
C GLU A 49 8.95 -9.01 8.61
N LEU A 50 8.49 -8.88 7.35
CA LEU A 50 8.73 -7.71 6.52
C LEU A 50 8.23 -6.42 7.21
N GLN A 51 7.04 -6.47 7.82
CA GLN A 51 6.50 -5.33 8.57
C GLN A 51 7.44 -4.90 9.70
N LYS A 52 7.92 -5.86 10.49
CA LYS A 52 8.79 -5.61 11.63
C LYS A 52 10.12 -4.99 11.20
N GLU A 53 10.78 -5.60 10.21
CA GLU A 53 12.06 -5.10 9.69
C GLU A 53 11.90 -3.69 9.06
N LEU A 54 10.79 -3.43 8.36
CA LEU A 54 10.51 -2.09 7.84
C LEU A 54 10.32 -1.07 8.96
N GLN A 55 9.61 -1.43 10.03
CA GLN A 55 9.45 -0.55 11.20
C GLN A 55 10.79 -0.27 11.88
N GLU A 56 11.65 -1.28 12.02
CA GLU A 56 12.99 -1.10 12.58
C GLU A 56 13.83 -0.14 11.73
N ARG A 57 13.85 -0.31 10.40
CA ARG A 57 14.57 0.58 9.47
C ARG A 57 14.04 2.02 9.48
N LEU A 58 12.72 2.19 9.53
CA LEU A 58 12.10 3.50 9.68
C LEU A 58 12.48 4.15 11.01
N SER A 59 12.54 3.38 12.11
CA SER A 59 12.95 3.87 13.42
C SER A 59 14.42 4.31 13.46
N GLN A 60 15.28 3.63 12.70
CA GLN A 60 16.70 3.96 12.53
C GLN A 60 16.94 5.12 11.56
N GLN A 61 15.89 5.67 10.93
CA GLN A 61 15.99 6.71 9.90
C GLN A 61 16.93 6.31 8.75
N CYS A 62 16.89 5.04 8.35
CA CYS A 62 17.68 4.56 7.22
C CYS A 62 17.40 5.39 5.96
N PRO A 63 18.41 5.64 5.11
CA PRO A 63 18.20 6.33 3.85
C PRO A 63 17.13 5.65 2.99
N ILE A 64 16.23 6.44 2.39
CA ILE A 64 15.12 5.92 1.55
C ILE A 64 15.62 4.96 0.47
N ARG A 65 16.79 5.22 -0.12
CA ARG A 65 17.39 4.35 -1.15
C ARG A 65 17.68 2.95 -0.62
N GLU A 66 18.15 2.83 0.61
CA GLU A 66 18.43 1.52 1.23
C GLU A 66 17.14 0.76 1.53
N ILE A 67 16.11 1.46 1.99
CA ILE A 67 14.77 0.88 2.20
C ILE A 67 14.20 0.38 0.87
N VAL A 68 14.32 1.15 -0.21
CA VAL A 68 13.90 0.73 -1.56
C VAL A 68 14.60 -0.55 -2.01
N VAL A 69 15.92 -0.64 -1.84
CA VAL A 69 16.70 -1.83 -2.21
C VAL A 69 16.21 -3.05 -1.43
N TYR A 70 16.10 -2.92 -0.10
CA TYR A 70 15.63 -3.98 0.77
C TYR A 70 14.22 -4.47 0.40
N VAL A 71 13.25 -3.56 0.20
CA VAL A 71 11.88 -3.93 -0.18
C VAL A 71 11.85 -4.64 -1.53
N LYS A 72 12.63 -4.18 -2.51
CA LYS A 72 12.74 -4.84 -3.82
C LYS A 72 13.32 -6.25 -3.73
N GLU A 73 14.29 -6.47 -2.85
CA GLU A 73 14.85 -7.79 -2.59
C GLU A 73 13.82 -8.73 -1.94
N GLU A 74 13.10 -8.25 -0.92
CA GLU A 74 12.05 -9.03 -0.26
C GLU A 74 10.84 -9.30 -1.17
N MET A 75 10.52 -8.38 -2.09
CA MET A 75 9.54 -8.61 -3.14
C MET A 75 9.92 -9.77 -4.03
N LYS A 76 11.18 -9.80 -4.51
CA LYS A 76 11.68 -10.88 -5.37
C LYS A 76 11.77 -12.21 -4.62
N LYS A 77 12.28 -12.19 -3.39
CA LYS A 77 12.49 -13.37 -2.55
C LYS A 77 11.19 -14.07 -2.17
N ASN A 78 10.12 -13.31 -1.94
CA ASN A 78 8.85 -13.84 -1.46
C ASN A 78 7.69 -13.68 -2.45
N ASP A 79 7.99 -13.33 -3.70
CA ASP A 79 7.00 -13.08 -4.78
C ASP A 79 5.86 -12.13 -4.34
N LEU A 80 6.23 -11.02 -3.70
CA LEU A 80 5.25 -10.06 -3.19
C LEU A 80 4.82 -9.11 -4.29
N GLN A 81 3.50 -9.00 -4.46
CA GLN A 81 2.91 -8.06 -5.39
C GLN A 81 2.99 -6.63 -4.87
N GLU A 82 3.12 -5.67 -5.79
CA GLU A 82 3.26 -4.24 -5.49
C GLU A 82 2.10 -3.70 -4.65
N GLN A 83 0.86 -4.10 -4.95
CA GLN A 83 -0.33 -3.74 -4.17
C GLN A 83 -0.27 -4.21 -2.70
N ALA A 84 0.38 -5.32 -2.40
CA ALA A 84 0.53 -5.79 -1.03
C ALA A 84 1.61 -4.96 -0.29
N VAL A 85 2.69 -4.65 -1.01
CA VAL A 85 3.81 -3.87 -0.48
C VAL A 85 3.41 -2.43 -0.20
N ILE A 86 2.70 -1.76 -1.13
CA ILE A 86 2.30 -0.36 -0.93
C ILE A 86 1.36 -0.20 0.27
N GLY A 87 0.43 -1.15 0.47
CA GLY A 87 -0.44 -1.17 1.63
C GLY A 87 0.32 -1.41 2.95
N LEU A 88 1.36 -2.24 2.91
CA LEU A 88 2.24 -2.47 4.05
C LEU A 88 3.10 -1.23 4.37
N LEU A 89 3.70 -0.61 3.36
CA LEU A 89 4.50 0.61 3.49
C LEU A 89 3.68 1.73 4.11
N TRP A 90 2.48 1.99 3.57
CA TRP A 90 1.55 2.96 4.15
C TRP A 90 1.29 2.68 5.65
N SER A 91 0.97 1.42 5.99
CA SER A 91 0.71 1.03 7.38
C SER A 91 1.92 1.24 8.29
N CYS A 92 3.14 0.93 7.81
CA CYS A 92 4.36 1.15 8.58
C CYS A 92 4.62 2.64 8.78
N LEU A 93 4.53 3.44 7.71
CA LEU A 93 4.76 4.89 7.75
C LEU A 93 3.78 5.60 8.69
N MET A 94 2.50 5.25 8.64
CA MET A 94 1.48 5.91 9.47
C MET A 94 1.52 5.48 10.93
N ASN A 95 2.01 4.27 11.23
CA ASN A 95 2.16 3.77 12.60
C ASN A 95 3.50 4.16 13.25
N ALA A 96 4.46 4.65 12.47
CA ALA A 96 5.77 5.09 12.97
C ALA A 96 5.73 6.46 13.69
N VAL A 97 4.59 7.15 13.67
CA VAL A 97 4.46 8.52 14.15
C VAL A 97 3.37 8.62 15.21
N GLU A 98 3.69 9.29 16.31
CA GLU A 98 2.68 9.76 17.25
C GLU A 98 2.06 11.07 16.72
N TRP A 99 0.78 11.00 16.37
CA TRP A 99 0.07 12.08 15.70
C TRP A 99 -0.47 13.12 16.68
N ASN A 100 -0.39 14.38 16.27
CA ASN A 100 -1.05 15.46 16.99
C ASN A 100 -2.57 15.25 17.05
N LYS A 101 -3.22 15.70 18.13
CA LYS A 101 -4.69 15.63 18.29
C LYS A 101 -5.41 16.88 17.80
N LYS A 102 -4.68 17.95 17.49
CA LYS A 102 -5.25 19.16 16.86
C LYS A 102 -5.24 18.99 15.35
N GLU A 103 -6.41 19.18 14.73
CA GLU A 103 -6.66 18.91 13.31
C GLU A 103 -5.68 19.63 12.36
N GLU A 104 -5.42 20.92 12.58
CA GLU A 104 -4.49 21.68 11.73
C GLU A 104 -3.04 21.20 11.90
N LEU A 105 -2.59 20.97 13.13
CA LEU A 105 -1.23 20.54 13.42
C LEU A 105 -0.97 19.11 12.93
N VAL A 106 -1.94 18.21 13.04
CA VAL A 106 -1.78 16.84 12.54
C VAL A 106 -1.73 16.81 11.02
N THR A 107 -2.48 17.69 10.36
CA THR A 107 -2.44 17.83 8.90
C THR A 107 -1.04 18.22 8.45
N GLU A 108 -0.46 19.29 9.02
CA GLU A 108 0.88 19.74 8.66
C GLU A 108 1.95 18.70 8.98
N GLN A 109 1.86 18.06 10.14
CA GLN A 109 2.75 16.97 10.55
C GLN A 109 2.69 15.82 9.55
N ALA A 110 1.48 15.39 9.16
CA ALA A 110 1.27 14.31 8.21
C ALA A 110 1.83 14.66 6.82
N LEU A 111 1.57 15.86 6.31
CA LEU A 111 2.11 16.29 5.02
C LEU A 111 3.63 16.34 5.02
N LYS A 112 4.26 16.81 6.11
CA LYS A 112 5.72 16.82 6.24
C LYS A 112 6.31 15.41 6.25
N HIS A 113 5.70 14.51 7.02
CA HIS A 113 6.12 13.10 7.12
C HIS A 113 5.97 12.38 5.77
N LEU A 114 4.77 12.46 5.17
CA LEU A 114 4.48 11.79 3.91
C LEU A 114 5.29 12.37 2.75
N LYS A 115 5.58 13.68 2.74
CA LYS A 115 6.46 14.30 1.74
C LYS A 115 7.88 13.74 1.81
N HIS A 116 8.40 13.48 3.01
CA HIS A 116 9.72 12.87 3.17
C HIS A 116 9.76 11.47 2.54
N TYR A 117 8.71 10.66 2.73
CA TYR A 117 8.65 9.29 2.24
C TYR A 117 7.97 9.14 0.86
N ALA A 118 7.53 10.22 0.22
CA ALA A 118 6.94 10.16 -1.12
C ALA A 118 7.86 9.47 -2.15
N PRO A 119 9.18 9.71 -2.19
CA PRO A 119 10.07 8.97 -3.10
C PRO A 119 10.14 7.47 -2.84
N LEU A 120 9.86 7.02 -1.61
CA LEU A 120 9.74 5.58 -1.30
C LEU A 120 8.45 5.02 -1.89
N LEU A 121 7.33 5.70 -1.67
CA LEU A 121 6.01 5.26 -2.13
C LEU A 121 5.93 5.26 -3.66
N ALA A 122 6.47 6.27 -4.34
CA ALA A 122 6.49 6.36 -5.81
C ALA A 122 7.11 5.12 -6.49
N VAL A 123 8.13 4.51 -5.86
CA VAL A 123 8.77 3.30 -6.39
C VAL A 123 7.86 2.07 -6.35
N PHE A 124 6.84 2.06 -5.50
CA PHE A 124 5.91 0.95 -5.30
C PHE A 124 4.45 1.35 -5.59
N SER A 125 4.25 2.41 -6.37
CA SER A 125 2.95 2.90 -6.85
C SER A 125 3.02 3.21 -8.35
N THR A 126 3.62 2.30 -9.12
CA THR A 126 3.84 2.39 -10.56
C THR A 126 2.74 1.72 -11.38
N GLN A 127 1.84 0.98 -10.72
CA GLN A 127 0.71 0.31 -11.34
C GLN A 127 -0.60 0.93 -10.84
N GLY A 128 -1.58 1.14 -11.72
CA GLY A 128 -2.87 1.71 -11.32
C GLY A 128 -3.58 0.93 -10.20
N GLN A 129 -3.36 -0.38 -10.09
CA GLN A 129 -3.90 -1.17 -8.97
C GLN A 129 -3.22 -0.85 -7.62
N SER A 130 -1.90 -0.63 -7.63
CA SER A 130 -1.14 -0.27 -6.42
C SER A 130 -1.48 1.14 -5.94
N GLU A 131 -1.64 2.09 -6.87
CA GLU A 131 -2.09 3.46 -6.59
C GLU A 131 -3.51 3.47 -6.00
N LEU A 132 -4.42 2.68 -6.59
CA LEU A 132 -5.78 2.56 -6.06
C LEU A 132 -5.80 1.96 -4.65
N VAL A 133 -4.97 0.95 -4.37
CA VAL A 133 -4.84 0.40 -3.03
C VAL A 133 -4.32 1.46 -2.05
N LEU A 134 -3.37 2.29 -2.46
CA LEU A 134 -2.88 3.41 -1.64
C LEU A 134 -3.99 4.43 -1.37
N LEU A 135 -4.75 4.85 -2.39
CA LEU A 135 -5.90 5.75 -2.24
C LEU A 135 -6.94 5.21 -1.23
N LEU A 136 -7.29 3.94 -1.36
CA LEU A 136 -8.20 3.27 -0.42
C LEU A 136 -7.63 3.25 1.01
N LYS A 137 -6.33 3.00 1.16
CA LYS A 137 -5.66 3.02 2.48
C LYS A 137 -5.64 4.41 3.11
N ILE A 138 -5.43 5.47 2.31
CA ILE A 138 -5.52 6.86 2.77
C ILE A 138 -6.96 7.17 3.21
N GLN A 139 -7.95 6.77 2.41
CA GLN A 139 -9.37 6.98 2.71
C GLN A 139 -9.79 6.30 4.01
N GLU A 140 -9.47 5.00 4.16
CA GLU A 140 -9.74 4.23 5.37
C GLU A 140 -9.10 4.88 6.59
N TYR A 141 -7.82 5.26 6.48
CA TYR A 141 -7.08 5.87 7.59
C TYR A 141 -7.68 7.22 8.01
N CYS A 142 -7.99 8.09 7.04
CA CYS A 142 -8.56 9.40 7.34
C CYS A 142 -9.98 9.31 7.94
N TYR A 143 -10.73 8.26 7.60
CA TYR A 143 -12.04 8.00 8.18
C TYR A 143 -11.96 7.43 9.60
N ASP A 144 -11.10 6.42 9.80
CA ASP A 144 -10.97 5.73 11.09
C ASP A 144 -10.28 6.64 12.13
N ASN A 145 -9.55 7.68 11.70
CA ASN A 145 -8.93 8.67 12.57
C ASN A 145 -9.57 10.05 12.39
N ILE A 146 -10.44 10.45 13.32
CA ILE A 146 -11.23 11.68 13.25
C ILE A 146 -10.39 12.94 13.02
N HIS A 147 -9.15 12.99 13.53
CA HIS A 147 -8.26 14.14 13.38
C HIS A 147 -7.74 14.32 11.94
N PHE A 148 -7.84 13.27 11.11
CA PHE A 148 -7.41 13.27 9.71
C PHE A 148 -8.55 13.52 8.72
N MET A 149 -9.79 13.69 9.20
CA MET A 149 -10.95 13.85 8.32
C MET A 149 -10.80 14.99 7.31
N LYS A 150 -10.09 16.08 7.65
CA LYS A 150 -9.81 17.21 6.72
C LYS A 150 -8.43 17.13 6.04
N SER A 151 -7.66 16.08 6.31
CA SER A 151 -6.32 15.86 5.73
C SER A 151 -6.37 15.14 4.40
N PHE A 152 -7.45 14.38 4.13
CA PHE A 152 -7.55 13.48 2.98
C PHE A 152 -7.18 14.15 1.65
N SER A 153 -7.88 15.23 1.28
CA SER A 153 -7.61 15.89 0.00
C SER A 153 -6.20 16.45 -0.11
N LYS A 154 -5.65 16.98 1.00
CA LYS A 154 -4.29 17.51 1.05
C LYS A 154 -3.25 16.41 0.85
N ILE A 155 -3.48 15.22 1.41
CA ILE A 155 -2.60 14.06 1.23
C ILE A 155 -2.64 13.58 -0.22
N VAL A 156 -3.83 13.46 -0.82
CA VAL A 156 -3.97 13.05 -2.22
C VAL A 156 -3.28 14.05 -3.16
N VAL A 157 -3.50 15.35 -2.96
CA VAL A 157 -2.83 16.41 -3.75
C VAL A 157 -1.32 16.37 -3.57
N LEU A 158 -0.82 16.12 -2.36
CA LEU A 158 0.62 15.95 -2.12
C LEU A 158 1.19 14.80 -2.94
N PHE A 159 0.51 13.65 -2.95
CA PHE A 159 0.96 12.46 -3.66
C PHE A 159 0.83 12.56 -5.18
N TYR A 160 -0.21 13.24 -5.69
CA TYR A 160 -0.28 13.61 -7.10
C TYR A 160 0.94 14.46 -7.50
N LYS A 161 1.22 15.55 -6.76
CA LYS A 161 2.36 16.44 -7.04
C LYS A 161 3.74 15.79 -6.86
N ALA A 162 3.81 14.63 -6.24
CA ALA A 162 5.04 13.90 -5.98
C ALA A 162 5.17 12.64 -6.83
N ASP A 163 4.33 12.49 -7.86
CA ASP A 163 4.33 11.34 -8.79
C ASP A 163 4.12 10.00 -8.08
N VAL A 164 3.34 10.00 -6.99
CA VAL A 164 2.94 8.80 -6.22
C VAL A 164 1.55 8.32 -6.64
N LEU A 165 0.69 9.23 -7.11
CA LEU A 165 -0.65 8.90 -7.60
C LEU A 165 -0.85 9.58 -8.95
N SER A 166 -1.26 8.80 -9.95
CA SER A 166 -1.63 9.30 -11.26
C SER A 166 -2.99 9.98 -11.24
N GLU A 167 -3.24 10.79 -12.27
CA GLU A 167 -4.55 11.38 -12.53
C GLU A 167 -5.60 10.28 -12.72
N GLU A 168 -5.30 9.26 -13.52
CA GLU A 168 -6.18 8.15 -13.85
C GLU A 168 -6.63 7.38 -12.60
N ALA A 169 -5.71 7.13 -11.66
CA ALA A 169 -6.06 6.46 -10.40
C ALA A 169 -6.98 7.32 -9.53
N ILE A 170 -6.74 8.63 -9.46
CA ILE A 170 -7.55 9.57 -8.67
C ILE A 170 -8.96 9.70 -9.27
N LEU A 171 -9.07 9.86 -10.60
CA LEU A 171 -10.34 9.93 -11.32
C LEU A 171 -11.14 8.63 -11.18
N LYS A 172 -10.47 7.47 -11.30
CA LYS A 172 -11.09 6.16 -11.10
C LYS A 172 -11.62 5.98 -9.67
N TRP A 173 -10.82 6.34 -8.67
CA TRP A 173 -11.26 6.32 -7.27
C TRP A 173 -12.48 7.24 -7.06
N TYR A 174 -12.45 8.46 -7.60
CA TYR A 174 -13.55 9.41 -7.45
C TYR A 174 -14.86 8.91 -8.08
N LYS A 175 -14.77 8.30 -9.25
CA LYS A 175 -15.93 7.80 -10.00
C LYS A 175 -16.62 6.62 -9.33
N ASP A 176 -15.90 5.52 -9.09
CA ASP A 176 -16.53 4.26 -8.66
C ASP A 176 -15.66 3.34 -7.79
N ALA A 177 -14.35 3.59 -7.67
CA ALA A 177 -13.45 2.70 -6.93
C ALA A 177 -13.19 3.12 -5.46
N HIS A 178 -13.96 4.08 -4.93
CA HIS A 178 -13.87 4.53 -3.54
C HIS A 178 -14.56 3.58 -2.54
N ALA A 179 -14.06 3.55 -1.30
CA ALA A 179 -14.70 2.80 -0.22
C ALA A 179 -15.98 3.50 0.27
N ALA A 180 -16.87 2.75 0.94
CA ALA A 180 -18.05 3.32 1.59
C ALA A 180 -17.70 4.24 2.77
N LYS A 181 -16.56 3.99 3.43
CA LYS A 181 -16.08 4.76 4.60
C LYS A 181 -15.82 6.21 4.23
N GLY A 182 -16.61 7.14 4.78
CA GLY A 182 -16.43 8.58 4.54
C GLY A 182 -16.72 9.03 3.12
N LYS A 183 -17.36 8.20 2.28
CA LYS A 183 -17.59 8.44 0.84
C LYS A 183 -18.08 9.86 0.55
N SER A 184 -19.20 10.28 1.13
CA SER A 184 -19.80 11.59 0.82
C SER A 184 -18.87 12.74 1.19
N VAL A 185 -18.16 12.63 2.31
CA VAL A 185 -17.25 13.66 2.81
C VAL A 185 -16.01 13.76 1.93
N PHE A 186 -15.40 12.64 1.55
CA PHE A 186 -14.17 12.68 0.77
C PHE A 186 -14.39 12.99 -0.70
N LEU A 187 -15.51 12.57 -1.29
CA LEU A 187 -15.90 13.03 -2.64
C LEU A 187 -16.09 14.55 -2.64
N GLU A 188 -16.81 15.11 -1.66
CA GLU A 188 -16.98 16.56 -1.57
C GLU A 188 -15.64 17.30 -1.42
N GLN A 189 -14.71 16.77 -0.60
CA GLN A 189 -13.38 17.36 -0.44
C GLN A 189 -12.53 17.34 -1.72
N MET A 190 -12.74 16.34 -2.59
CA MET A 190 -11.96 16.14 -3.80
C MET A 190 -12.55 16.83 -5.02
N LYS A 191 -13.83 17.24 -4.98
CA LYS A 191 -14.58 17.79 -6.10
C LYS A 191 -13.81 18.86 -6.88
N LYS A 192 -13.35 19.92 -6.22
CA LYS A 192 -12.60 21.02 -6.86
C LYS A 192 -11.30 20.57 -7.50
N PHE A 193 -10.63 19.58 -6.90
CA PHE A 193 -9.37 19.08 -7.44
C PHE A 193 -9.59 18.19 -8.65
N VAL A 194 -10.64 17.37 -8.64
CA VAL A 194 -11.05 16.56 -9.80
C VAL A 194 -11.53 17.43 -10.96
N GLU A 195 -12.31 18.49 -10.67
CA GLU A 195 -12.68 19.48 -11.68
C GLU A 195 -11.43 20.15 -12.30
N TRP A 196 -10.41 20.43 -11.49
CA TRP A 196 -9.15 20.98 -11.99
C TRP A 196 -8.37 19.99 -12.85
N LEU A 197 -8.30 18.71 -12.48
CA LEU A 197 -7.64 17.65 -13.25
C LEU A 197 -8.24 17.56 -14.67
N HIS A 198 -9.56 17.44 -14.77
CA HIS A 198 -10.26 17.41 -16.06
C HIS A 198 -10.00 18.64 -16.93
N ASN A 199 -9.96 19.84 -16.35
CA ASN A 199 -9.70 21.06 -17.12
C ASN A 199 -8.23 21.15 -17.58
N ALA A 200 -7.29 20.62 -16.80
CA ALA A 200 -5.88 20.61 -17.18
C ALA A 200 -5.62 19.70 -18.40
N GLU A 201 -6.32 18.56 -18.50
CA GLU A 201 -6.29 17.71 -19.69
C GLU A 201 -6.85 18.44 -20.93
N GLU A 202 -8.00 19.13 -20.81
CA GLU A 202 -8.65 19.84 -21.93
C GLU A 202 -7.78 20.99 -22.49
N GLU A 203 -7.08 21.74 -21.63
CA GLU A 203 -6.16 22.80 -22.08
C GLU A 203 -4.93 22.22 -22.80
N SER A 204 -4.42 21.08 -22.34
CA SER A 204 -3.24 20.40 -22.91
C SER A 204 -3.48 19.83 -24.32
N GLU A 205 -4.69 19.32 -24.58
CA GLU A 205 -5.07 18.78 -25.90
C GLU A 205 -5.32 19.87 -26.94
N SER A 206 -5.77 21.06 -26.50
CA SER A 206 -6.08 22.18 -27.40
C SER A 206 -4.86 22.92 -27.97
N GLU A 207 -3.67 22.77 -27.36
CA GLU A 207 -2.42 23.40 -27.82
C GLU A 207 -1.68 22.57 -28.90
N GLY A 208 -2.26 21.46 -29.37
CA GLY A 208 -1.66 20.55 -30.35
C GLY A 208 -2.24 20.60 -31.78
N GLU A 209 -3.20 21.49 -32.08
CA GLU A 209 -3.89 21.54 -33.38
C GLU A 209 -3.60 22.79 -34.25
N ASP A 210 -2.53 23.54 -33.96
CA ASP A 210 -2.06 24.64 -34.82
C ASP A 210 -0.60 24.42 -35.25
N ASP A 211 -0.37 23.51 -36.21
CA ASP A 211 0.83 23.48 -37.08
C ASP A 211 0.47 23.00 -38.50
#